data_AF-A0A139A403-F1
#
_entry.id   AF-A0A139A403-F1
#
_cell.length_a   1.000
_cell.length_b   1.000
_cell.length_c   1.000
_cell.angle_alpha   90.00
_cell.angle_beta   90.00
_cell.angle_gamma   90.00
#
_symmetry.space_group_name_H-M   'P 1'
#
loop_
_entity.id
_entity.type
_entity.pdbx_description
1 polymer ?
#
loop_
_entity_poly.entity_id
_entity_poly.type
_entity_poly.pdbx_seq_one_letter_code
_entity_poly.pdbx_strand_id
1 'polypeptide(L)'
;IKRVDYAGLALLSGAYTALLLALSWGGGTYVWASGQVIGSLVVAVVTLGGFVWWEHKYAREPIMPMRLFKLWNYVLSIIALFFSGWAMYGLLYFIPVSLGLPLSEVAPMSRVYLP
;
A
#
# COMPACT_ATOMS: atom_id res chain seq x y z
N ILE A 1 -23.12 24.21 3.32
CA ILE A 1 -21.71 23.85 3.03
C ILE A 1 -21.38 22.63 3.89
N LYS A 2 -21.22 21.45 3.29
CA LYS A 2 -20.87 20.20 4.01
C LYS A 2 -19.47 20.33 4.59
N ARG A 3 -19.27 19.98 5.86
CA ARG A 3 -17.95 20.05 6.52
C ARG A 3 -17.15 18.80 6.12
N VAL A 4 -16.04 19.01 5.44
CA VAL A 4 -15.09 17.94 5.08
C VAL A 4 -14.34 17.50 6.35
N ASP A 5 -14.20 16.19 6.57
CA ASP A 5 -13.39 15.64 7.68
C ASP A 5 -11.89 15.64 7.32
N TYR A 6 -11.25 16.79 7.51
CA TYR A 6 -9.81 16.93 7.24
C TYR A 6 -8.93 16.09 8.17
N ALA A 7 -9.38 15.82 9.40
CA ALA A 7 -8.62 15.05 10.37
C ALA A 7 -8.61 13.56 10.01
N GLY A 8 -9.78 13.00 9.65
CA GLY A 8 -9.88 11.65 9.11
C GLY A 8 -9.05 11.49 7.84
N LEU A 9 -9.11 12.48 6.93
CA LEU A 9 -8.31 12.47 5.71
C LEU A 9 -6.80 12.47 5.98
N ALA A 10 -6.32 13.29 6.92
CA ALA A 10 -4.91 13.36 7.29
C ALA A 10 -4.40 12.08 7.96
N LEU A 11 -5.23 11.46 8.82
CA LEU A 11 -4.89 10.19 9.46
C LEU A 11 -4.80 9.05 8.44
N LEU A 12 -5.78 8.97 7.53
CA LEU A 12 -5.81 7.94 6.50
C LEU A 12 -4.66 8.09 5.50
N SER A 13 -4.38 9.32 5.05
CA SER A 13 -3.26 9.58 4.15
C SER A 13 -1.92 9.29 4.81
N GLY A 14 -1.73 9.71 6.07
CA GLY A 14 -0.53 9.41 6.86
C GLY A 14 -0.31 7.91 7.04
N ALA A 15 -1.37 7.15 7.36
CA ALA A 15 -1.31 5.70 7.49
C ALA A 15 -0.90 5.03 6.17
N TYR A 16 -1.52 5.42 5.05
CA TYR A 16 -1.20 4.90 3.74
C TYR A 16 0.24 5.22 3.32
N THR A 17 0.69 6.46 3.52
CA THR A 17 2.06 6.89 3.21
C THR A 17 3.09 6.12 4.05
N ALA A 18 2.87 5.98 5.36
CA ALA A 18 3.79 5.24 6.23
C ALA A 18 3.87 3.74 5.85
N LEU A 19 2.73 3.13 5.49
CA LEU A 19 2.68 1.75 5.02
C LEU A 19 3.45 1.59 3.70
N LEU A 20 3.20 2.46 2.72
CA LEU A 20 3.91 2.43 1.44
C LEU A 20 5.41 2.65 1.62
N LEU A 21 5.81 3.55 2.52
CA LEU A 21 7.22 3.82 2.80
C LEU A 21 7.91 2.56 3.34
N ALA A 22 7.27 1.87 4.31
CA ALA A 22 7.79 0.63 4.86
C ALA A 22 7.95 -0.46 3.78
N LEU A 23 6.93 -0.64 2.93
CA LEU A 23 6.94 -1.64 1.87
C LEU A 23 7.93 -1.31 0.74
N SER A 24 8.10 -0.02 0.41
CA SER A 24 9.03 0.42 -0.63
C SER A 24 10.48 0.29 -0.19
N TRP A 25 10.77 0.52 1.09
CA TRP A 25 12.13 0.41 1.62
C TRP A 25 12.50 -1.00 2.06
N GLY A 26 11.53 -1.76 2.55
CA GLY A 26 11.73 -3.12 3.06
C GLY A 26 12.29 -4.06 1.99
N GLY A 27 13.46 -4.64 2.27
CA GLY A 27 14.12 -5.59 1.37
C GLY A 27 14.84 -4.96 0.16
N GLY A 28 14.64 -3.66 -0.07
CA GLY A 28 15.36 -2.89 -1.10
C GLY A 28 16.44 -2.02 -0.47
N THR A 29 16.04 -0.87 0.09
CA THR A 29 16.95 0.12 0.70
C THR A 29 17.39 -0.28 2.10
N TYR A 30 16.48 -0.84 2.89
CA TYR A 30 16.74 -1.28 4.25
C TYR A 30 16.29 -2.74 4.44
N VAL A 31 16.99 -3.48 5.30
CA VAL A 31 16.53 -4.81 5.71
C VAL A 31 15.18 -4.71 6.42
N TRP A 32 14.32 -5.71 6.26
CA TRP A 32 12.99 -5.75 6.89
C TRP A 32 13.05 -5.59 8.42
N ALA A 33 14.10 -6.11 9.06
CA ALA A 33 14.32 -6.03 10.49
C ALA A 33 14.92 -4.68 10.96
N SER A 34 15.12 -3.71 10.06
CA SER A 34 15.67 -2.40 10.41
C SER A 34 14.67 -1.55 11.21
N GLY A 35 15.18 -0.70 12.09
CA GLY A 35 14.36 0.20 12.89
C GLY A 35 13.52 1.17 12.04
N GLN A 36 13.99 1.55 10.84
CA GLN A 36 13.29 2.42 9.91
C GLN A 36 12.04 1.74 9.34
N VAL A 37 12.15 0.49 8.89
CA VAL A 37 11.04 -0.27 8.31
C VAL A 37 10.03 -0.63 9.39
N ILE A 38 10.50 -1.15 10.53
CA ILE A 38 9.63 -1.50 11.66
C ILE A 38 8.96 -0.23 12.21
N GLY A 39 9.70 0.86 12.38
CA GLY A 39 9.15 2.13 12.84
C GLY A 39 8.06 2.67 11.91
N SER A 40 8.26 2.58 10.60
CA SER A 40 7.26 2.98 9.59
C SER A 40 6.01 2.08 9.63
N LEU A 41 6.17 0.77 9.81
CA LEU A 41 5.04 -0.16 10.00
C LEU A 41 4.26 0.15 11.28
N VAL A 42 4.96 0.42 12.39
CA VAL A 42 4.33 0.79 13.66
C VAL A 42 3.56 2.10 13.50
N VAL A 43 4.16 3.13 12.88
CA VAL A 43 3.47 4.39 12.59
C VAL A 43 2.23 4.17 11.73
N ALA A 44 2.31 3.33 10.70
CA ALA A 44 1.16 2.98 9.86
C ALA A 44 0.02 2.35 10.68
N VAL A 45 0.33 1.37 11.54
CA VAL A 45 -0.67 0.71 12.40
C VAL A 45 -1.27 1.70 13.40
N VAL A 46 -0.46 2.54 14.05
CA VAL A 46 -0.92 3.52 15.04
C VAL A 46 -1.81 4.57 14.39
N THR A 47 -1.41 5.12 13.24
CA THR A 47 -2.21 6.13 12.53
C THR A 47 -3.48 5.55 11.93
N LEU A 48 -3.46 4.31 11.43
CA LEU A 48 -4.66 3.61 10.97
C LEU A 48 -5.63 3.33 12.13
N GLY A 49 -5.11 2.89 13.29
CA GLY A 49 -5.91 2.73 14.51
C GLY A 49 -6.50 4.07 14.99
N GLY A 50 -5.70 5.14 14.91
CA GLY A 50 -6.14 6.51 15.18
C GLY A 50 -7.26 6.97 14.24
N PHE A 51 -7.15 6.65 12.94
CA PHE A 51 -8.20 6.90 11.95
C PHE A 51 -9.50 6.19 12.32
N VAL A 52 -9.44 4.88 12.61
CA VAL A 52 -10.62 4.09 13.00
C VAL A 52 -11.28 4.66 14.26
N TRP A 53 -10.47 5.03 15.26
CA TRP A 53 -10.97 5.63 16.48
C TRP A 53 -11.61 7.02 16.25
N TRP A 54 -10.98 7.86 15.43
CA TRP A 54 -11.48 9.18 15.06
C TRP A 54 -12.83 9.09 14.33
N GLU A 55 -12.89 8.26 13.30
CA GLU A 55 -14.10 8.01 12.52
C GLU A 55 -15.24 7.44 13.37
N HIS A 56 -14.93 6.50 14.28
CA HIS A 56 -15.96 5.89 15.12
C HIS A 56 -16.51 6.85 16.18
N LYS A 57 -15.68 7.78 16.70
CA LYS A 57 -16.02 8.55 17.91
C LYS A 57 -16.32 10.03 17.66
N TYR A 58 -15.66 10.65 16.68
CA TYR A 58 -15.67 12.11 16.49
C TYR A 58 -16.17 12.56 15.13
N ALA A 59 -16.10 11.71 14.09
CA ALA A 59 -16.55 12.10 12.76
C ALA A 59 -18.07 12.30 12.72
N ARG A 60 -18.49 13.55 12.58
CA ARG A 60 -19.91 13.94 12.45
C ARG A 60 -20.47 13.58 11.09
N GLU A 61 -19.61 13.60 10.07
CA GLU A 61 -19.88 13.15 8.70
C GLU A 61 -18.70 12.24 8.29
N PRO A 62 -18.79 10.92 8.57
CA PRO A 62 -17.70 9.99 8.26
C PRO A 62 -17.43 9.92 6.76
N ILE A 63 -16.15 10.01 6.38
CA ILE A 63 -15.69 9.81 5.00
C ILE A 63 -15.89 8.34 4.61
N MET A 64 -15.66 7.42 5.54
CA MET A 64 -15.89 6.00 5.34
C MET A 64 -16.86 5.43 6.37
N PRO A 65 -18.13 5.18 5.99
CA PRO A 65 -19.09 4.55 6.89
C PRO A 65 -18.53 3.20 7.40
N MET A 66 -18.26 3.12 8.70
CA MET A 66 -17.68 1.91 9.34
C MET A 66 -18.48 0.62 9.13
N ARG A 67 -19.76 0.74 8.75
CA ARG A 67 -20.61 -0.39 8.35
C ARG A 67 -20.09 -1.10 7.09
N LEU A 68 -19.36 -0.42 6.20
CA LEU A 68 -18.77 -1.02 5.00
C LEU A 68 -17.74 -2.09 5.36
N PHE A 69 -16.92 -1.89 6.40
CA PHE A 69 -15.97 -2.89 6.88
C PHE A 69 -16.62 -4.15 7.47
N LYS A 70 -17.93 -4.11 7.74
CA LYS A 70 -18.70 -5.31 8.12
C LYS A 70 -19.14 -6.14 6.91
N LEU A 71 -19.07 -5.58 5.70
CA LEU A 71 -19.41 -6.26 4.46
C LEU A 71 -18.16 -6.96 3.92
N TRP A 72 -18.20 -8.29 3.87
CA TRP A 72 -17.10 -9.10 3.34
C TRP A 72 -16.69 -8.69 1.92
N ASN A 73 -17.65 -8.40 1.04
CA ASN A 73 -17.36 -7.95 -0.32
C ASN A 73 -16.49 -6.69 -0.35
N TYR A 74 -16.71 -5.77 0.59
CA TYR A 74 -15.94 -4.54 0.69
C TYR A 74 -14.51 -4.80 1.16
N VAL A 75 -14.37 -5.62 2.21
CA VAL A 75 -13.05 -6.02 2.73
C VAL A 75 -12.25 -6.80 1.67
N LEU A 76 -12.89 -7.75 0.99
CA LEU A 76 -12.28 -8.50 -0.11
C LEU A 76 -11.88 -7.60 -1.27
N SER A 77 -12.68 -6.57 -1.59
CA SER A 77 -12.34 -5.58 -2.62
C SER A 77 -11.09 -4.78 -2.22
N ILE A 78 -10.98 -4.34 -0.97
CA ILE A 78 -9.79 -3.63 -0.48
C ILE A 78 -8.56 -4.54 -0.54
N ILE A 79 -8.68 -5.78 -0.10
CA ILE A 79 -7.60 -6.77 -0.14
C ILE A 79 -7.18 -7.02 -1.60
N ALA A 80 -8.14 -7.20 -2.50
CA ALA A 80 -7.86 -7.36 -3.93
C ALA A 80 -7.13 -6.13 -4.48
N LEU A 81 -7.58 -4.91 -4.16
CA LEU A 81 -6.94 -3.67 -4.57
C LEU A 81 -5.49 -3.57 -4.06
N PHE A 82 -5.25 -3.99 -2.82
CA PHE A 82 -3.92 -4.04 -2.23
C PHE A 82 -2.98 -4.97 -3.02
N PHE A 83 -3.42 -6.20 -3.30
CA PHE A 83 -2.62 -7.15 -4.08
C PHE A 83 -2.46 -6.74 -5.55
N SER A 84 -3.48 -6.12 -6.15
CA SER A 84 -3.37 -5.52 -7.49
C SER A 84 -2.32 -4.41 -7.51
N GLY A 85 -2.30 -3.54 -6.50
CA GLY A 85 -1.28 -2.50 -6.35
C GLY A 85 0.13 -3.08 -6.16
N TRP A 86 0.26 -4.14 -5.35
CA TRP A 86 1.53 -4.84 -5.17
C TRP A 86 2.04 -5.48 -6.47
N ALA A 87 1.16 -6.17 -7.21
CA ALA A 87 1.49 -6.73 -8.52
C ALA A 87 1.90 -5.64 -9.53
N MET A 88 1.18 -4.52 -9.54
CA MET A 88 1.49 -3.36 -10.38
C MET A 88 2.86 -2.76 -10.03
N TYR A 89 3.20 -2.65 -8.74
CA TYR A 89 4.53 -2.17 -8.31
C TYR A 89 5.65 -3.12 -8.76
N GLY A 90 5.44 -4.44 -8.66
CA GLY A 90 6.39 -5.43 -9.20
C GLY A 90 6.61 -5.27 -10.70
N LEU A 91 5.54 -5.04 -11.47
CA LEU A 91 5.62 -4.80 -12.90
C LEU A 91 6.40 -3.51 -13.23
N LEU A 92 6.13 -2.43 -12.49
CA LEU A 92 6.83 -1.15 -12.63
C LEU A 92 8.33 -1.26 -12.34
N TYR A 93 8.74 -2.17 -11.45
CA TYR A 93 10.16 -2.44 -11.18
C TYR A 93 10.79 -3.34 -12.24
N PHE A 94 10.06 -4.36 -12.69
CA PHE A 94 10.58 -5.36 -13.62
C PHE A 94 10.83 -4.79 -15.03
N ILE A 95 9.92 -3.97 -15.56
CA ILE A 95 10.04 -3.38 -16.90
C ILE A 95 11.38 -2.65 -17.10
N PRO A 96 11.75 -1.62 -16.30
CA PRO A 96 13.01 -0.90 -16.50
C PRO A 96 14.23 -1.79 -16.28
N VAL A 97 14.18 -2.72 -15.32
CA VAL A 97 15.26 -3.69 -15.09
C VAL A 97 15.48 -4.53 -16.34
N SER A 98 14.42 -5.05 -16.97
CA SER A 98 14.54 -5.88 -18.17
C SER A 98 15.10 -5.13 -19.39
N LEU A 99 14.80 -3.83 -19.51
CA LEU A 99 15.29 -2.99 -20.62
C LEU A 99 16.76 -2.56 -20.44
N GLY A 100 17.25 -2.51 -19.20
CA GLY A 100 18.64 -2.18 -18.89
C GLY A 100 19.63 -3.35 -19.04
N LEU A 101 19.14 -4.58 -19.21
CA LEU A 101 19.98 -5.78 -19.32
C LEU A 101 20.50 -5.99 -20.75
N PRO A 102 21.74 -6.53 -20.92
CA PRO A 102 22.25 -6.90 -22.23
C PRO A 102 21.38 -7.97 -22.89
N LEU A 103 21.21 -7.88 -24.22
CA LEU A 103 20.39 -8.82 -25.00
C LEU A 103 20.77 -10.30 -24.80
N SER A 104 22.02 -10.59 -24.42
CA SER A 104 22.51 -11.94 -24.12
C SER A 104 21.91 -12.55 -22.86
N GLU A 105 21.49 -11.75 -21.88
CA GLU A 105 20.86 -12.23 -20.64
C GLU A 105 19.34 -12.34 -20.73
N VAL A 106 18.71 -11.52 -21.58
CA VAL A 106 17.26 -11.58 -21.83
C VAL A 106 16.85 -12.58 -22.91
N ALA A 107 17.71 -12.85 -23.90
CA ALA A 107 17.45 -13.80 -24.99
C ALA A 107 17.17 -15.26 -24.57
N PRO A 108 17.80 -15.82 -23.51
CA PRO A 108 17.47 -17.16 -23.02
C PRO A 108 16.03 -17.24 -22.49
N MET A 109 15.54 -16.17 -21.85
CA MET A 109 14.19 -16.10 -21.30
C MET A 109 13.13 -16.00 -22.40
N SER A 110 13.40 -15.25 -23.48
CA SER A 110 12.47 -15.15 -24.63
C SER A 110 12.39 -16.42 -25.47
N ARG A 111 13.45 -17.25 -25.50
CA ARG A 111 13.46 -18.54 -26.21
C ARG A 111 12.60 -19.62 -25.56
N VAL A 112 12.19 -19.45 -24.30
CA VAL A 112 11.27 -20.36 -23.61
C VAL A 112 9.81 -20.12 -24.05
N TYR A 113 9.48 -18.95 -24.59
CA TYR A 113 8.11 -18.55 -24.96
C TYR A 113 7.81 -18.61 -26.46
N LEU A 114 8.81 -18.88 -27.32
CA LEU A 114 8.63 -19.03 -28.76
C LEU A 114 8.87 -20.50 -29.15
N PRO A 115 7.87 -21.20 -29.74
CA PRO A 115 8.02 -22.57 -30.21
C PRO A 115 9.00 -22.71 -31.39
#